data_AF-X0V8T8-F1
#
_entry.id   AF-X0V8T8-F1
#
_cell.length_a   1.000
_cell.length_b   1.000
_cell.length_c   1.000
_cell.angle_alpha   90.00
_cell.angle_beta   90.00
_cell.angle_gamma   90.00
#
_symmetry.space_group_name_H-M   'P 1'
#
loop_
_entity.id
_entity.type
_entity.pdbx_description
1 polymer ?
#
loop_
_entity_poly.entity_id
_entity_poly.type
_entity_poly.pdbx_seq_one_letter_code
_entity_poly.pdbx_strand_id
1 'polypeptide(L)' 'MSKAHVYKRDHINTDEIIPARYLTTDDEAELASHCLEDLDKGFVNKV' A
#
# COMPACT_ATOMS: atom_id res chain seq x y z
N MET A 1 4.29 -20.64 2.02
CA MET A 1 5.19 -20.03 3.02
C MET A 1 4.86 -18.56 3.09
N SER A 2 4.73 -17.99 4.27
CA SER A 2 4.56 -16.55 4.45
C SER A 2 5.82 -15.80 4.01
N LYS A 3 5.65 -14.69 3.29
CA LYS A 3 6.75 -13.85 2.78
C LYS A 3 6.68 -12.49 3.48
N ALA A 4 7.82 -12.04 4.01
CA ALA A 4 7.93 -10.71 4.59
C ALA A 4 8.28 -9.69 3.50
N HIS A 5 7.57 -8.56 3.48
CA HIS A 5 7.89 -7.39 2.67
C HIS A 5 8.51 -6.35 3.59
N VAL A 6 9.81 -6.08 3.42
CA VAL A 6 10.58 -5.20 4.32
C VAL A 6 11.20 -4.08 3.50
N TYR A 7 10.97 -2.84 3.94
CA TYR A 7 11.53 -1.64 3.32
C TYR A 7 12.70 -1.13 4.17
N LYS A 8 13.83 -0.78 3.54
CA LYS A 8 15.04 -0.26 4.22
C LYS A 8 14.92 1.23 4.52
N ARG A 9 13.82 1.61 5.16
CA ARG A 9 13.42 2.99 5.39
C ARG A 9 12.59 3.03 6.66
N ASP A 10 12.79 4.07 7.46
CA ASP A 10 11.96 4.37 8.62
C ASP A 10 10.79 5.30 8.27
N HIS A 11 9.87 5.48 9.23
CA HIS A 11 8.76 6.42 9.16
C HIS A 11 7.91 6.28 7.88
N ILE A 12 7.46 5.06 7.58
CA ILE A 12 6.38 4.85 6.61
C ILE A 12 5.11 5.43 7.21
N ASN A 13 4.51 6.42 6.55
CA ASN A 13 3.31 7.12 7.03
C ASN A 13 2.04 6.57 6.37
N THR A 14 0.89 7.09 6.76
CA THR A 14 -0.41 6.62 6.28
C THR A 14 -0.63 6.89 4.79
N ASP A 15 -0.16 8.03 4.27
CA ASP A 15 -0.30 8.38 2.85
C ASP A 15 0.52 7.45 1.94
N GLU A 16 1.63 6.92 2.47
CA GLU A 16 2.46 5.96 1.75
C GLU A 16 1.87 4.55 1.77
N ILE A 17 1.07 4.22 2.80
CA ILE A 17 0.32 2.96 2.87
C ILE A 17 -0.91 3.04 1.96
N ILE A 18 -1.68 4.12 2.07
CA ILE A 18 -2.87 4.39 1.26
C ILE A 18 -2.99 5.89 1.02
N PRO A 19 -2.82 6.36 -0.24
CA PRO A 19 -2.88 7.79 -0.52
C PRO A 19 -4.27 8.39 -0.28
N ALA A 20 -4.32 9.60 0.30
CA ALA A 20 -5.57 10.30 0.60
C ALA A 20 -6.54 10.47 -0.61
N ARG A 21 -6.02 10.45 -1.84
CA ARG A 21 -6.80 10.53 -3.08
C ARG A 21 -7.77 9.36 -3.30
N TYR A 22 -7.57 8.22 -2.62
CA TYR A 22 -8.47 7.07 -2.69
C TYR A 22 -9.48 7.02 -1.54
N LEU A 23 -9.40 7.94 -0.57
CA LEU A 23 -10.28 7.97 0.59
C LEU A 23 -11.66 8.59 0.31
N THR A 24 -12.07 8.58 -0.96
CA THR A 24 -13.44 8.91 -1.39
C THR A 24 -14.38 7.71 -1.29
N THR A 25 -13.83 6.51 -1.10
CA THR A 25 -14.53 5.23 -0.94
C THR A 25 -14.05 4.53 0.33
N ASP A 26 -14.90 3.69 0.90
CA ASP A 26 -14.57 2.74 1.96
C ASP A 26 -14.55 1.28 1.46
N ASP A 27 -14.69 1.06 0.14
CA ASP A 27 -14.59 -0.27 -0.46
C ASP A 27 -13.19 -0.86 -0.27
N GLU A 28 -13.12 -1.93 0.52
CA GLU A 28 -11.85 -2.55 0.90
C GLU A 28 -11.10 -3.12 -0.31
N ALA A 29 -11.80 -3.63 -1.33
CA ALA A 29 -11.18 -4.22 -2.51
C ALA A 29 -10.55 -3.14 -3.40
N GLU A 30 -11.22 -1.99 -3.54
CA GLU A 30 -10.68 -0.81 -4.23
C GLU A 30 -9.44 -0.28 -3.50
N LEU A 31 -9.53 -0.03 -2.18
CA LEU A 31 -8.39 0.46 -1.39
C LEU A 31 -7.20 -0.51 -1.42
N ALA A 32 -7.44 -1.83 -1.37
CA ALA A 32 -6.39 -2.84 -1.45
C ALA A 32 -5.62 -2.77 -2.78
N SER A 33 -6.28 -2.40 -3.88
CA SER A 33 -5.65 -2.27 -5.20
C SER A 33 -4.66 -1.10 -5.31
N HIS A 34 -4.68 -0.19 -4.32
CA HIS A 34 -3.81 0.98 -4.23
C HIS A 34 -2.80 0.92 -3.07
N CYS A 35 -2.70 -0.23 -2.40
CA CYS A 35 -1.81 -0.39 -1.24
C CYS A 35 -0.33 -0.20 -1.62
N LEU A 36 0.34 0.69 -0.90
CA LEU A 36 1.76 1.03 -1.06
C LEU A 36 2.17 1.55 -2.45
N GLU A 37 1.25 2.04 -3.28
CA GLU A 37 1.56 2.37 -4.68
C GLU A 37 2.62 3.48 -4.85
N ASP A 38 2.69 4.43 -3.93
CA ASP A 38 3.68 5.52 -3.96
C ASP A 38 5.06 5.06 -3.46
N LEU A 39 5.11 4.04 -2.59
CA LEU A 39 6.34 3.47 -2.05
C LEU A 39 6.90 2.32 -2.92
N ASP A 40 6.03 1.44 -3.41
CA ASP A 40 6.32 0.29 -4.27
C ASP A 40 5.15 0.05 -5.24
N LYS A 41 5.25 0.67 -6.42
CA LYS A 41 4.27 0.54 -7.52
C LYS A 41 3.91 -0.90 -7.92
N GLY A 42 4.78 -1.86 -7.62
CA GLY A 42 4.55 -3.27 -7.93
C GLY A 42 4.02 -4.10 -6.76
N PHE A 43 3.75 -3.47 -5.60
CA PHE A 43 3.45 -4.18 -4.35
C PHE A 43 2.24 -5.12 -4.49
N VAL A 44 1.15 -4.63 -5.08
CA VAL A 44 -0.10 -5.40 -5.26
C VAL A 44 0.07 -6.67 -6.10
N ASN A 45 1.13 -6.77 -6.91
CA ASN A 45 1.43 -7.96 -7.70
C ASN A 45 2.35 -8.97 -6.97
N LYS A 46 2.83 -8.62 -5.78
CA LYS A 46 3.83 -9.39 -5.01
C LYS A 46 3.25 -10.02 -3.74
N VAL A 47 2.02 -9.65 -3.35
CA VAL A 47 1.32 -10.05 -2.12
C VAL A 47 0.28 -11.14 -2.38
#